data_AF-A0A815CZ77-F1
#
_entry.id   AF-A0A815CZ77-F1
#
_cell.length_a   1.000
_cell.length_b   1.000
_cell.length_c   1.000
_cell.angle_alpha   90.00
_cell.angle_beta   90.00
_cell.angle_gamma   90.00
#
_symmetry.space_group_name_H-M   'P 1'
#
loop_
_entity.id
_entity.type
_entity.pdbx_description
1 polymer ?
#
loop_
_entity_poly.entity_id
_entity_poly.type
_entity_poly.pdbx_seq_one_letter_code
_entity_poly.pdbx_strand_id
1 'polypeptide(L)'
;MKQLPDEFMDDNEISKHEKHFELRGNNTIQLENELSLLREQYNELLQYSNTIKFELDNARKQLHEQNTLDSSIIPNDSSELEHERRRSTQLEKDLISLKIKYEDVCERVTAATLQLERVQVLDSSIIPNDSSELEHERRRSTQLEKDLISLKIKYEDVCERVTAATLQLERVQVVLEQTLRRCEQLEKEKLEINGKSDHLSQNVASVTAKYKDKMNSIKSRLEQTDRERREAQYRTEQLQHEIERLKNELTHKKEVIYEKDKLIQDTQYKSREMFLERQSAEEKISNEYKRLNELEDRNRLLEEELERIRRSQILENITVRRTDVINLDGGTIDSSNRIEELRMKINEYERKFLHEKTSKESLQVQMKILEEENTDLRDIMSQMRKRTQDDRREDRDRNDEIQLLIARAESNARQYMSNFNLSPSPTSTLVRIMPLS
;
A
#
# COMPACT_ATOMS: atom_id res chain seq x y z
N MET A 1 -44.57 35.10 -128.54
CA MET A 1 -43.56 36.18 -128.53
C MET A 1 -43.33 36.62 -127.10
N LYS A 2 -42.10 37.03 -126.78
CA LYS A 2 -41.53 37.43 -125.46
C LYS A 2 -40.75 36.32 -124.76
N GLN A 3 -39.59 36.04 -125.35
CA GLN A 3 -38.47 35.35 -124.72
C GLN A 3 -37.99 36.19 -123.53
N LEU A 4 -37.93 35.56 -122.36
CA LEU A 4 -37.38 36.10 -121.12
C LEU A 4 -35.85 35.92 -121.13
N PRO A 5 -35.09 36.90 -120.60
CA PRO A 5 -33.65 36.99 -120.79
C PRO A 5 -32.91 35.97 -119.92
N ASP A 6 -32.11 35.13 -120.58
CA ASP A 6 -31.03 34.33 -120.01
C ASP A 6 -29.93 35.27 -119.46
N GLU A 7 -30.05 35.67 -118.20
CA GLU A 7 -28.97 36.27 -117.42
C GLU A 7 -27.92 35.18 -117.11
N PHE A 8 -27.12 34.87 -118.13
CA PHE A 8 -25.82 34.21 -117.96
C PHE A 8 -24.97 35.12 -117.07
N MET A 9 -24.80 34.70 -115.82
CA MET A 9 -23.79 35.22 -114.90
C MET A 9 -22.46 35.28 -115.65
N ASP A 10 -22.01 36.50 -115.90
CA ASP A 10 -20.73 36.83 -116.50
C ASP A 10 -19.63 36.10 -115.72
N ASP A 11 -18.67 35.48 -116.41
CA ASP A 11 -17.58 34.69 -115.80
C ASP A 11 -16.78 35.51 -114.75
N ASN A 12 -16.90 36.84 -114.79
CA ASN A 12 -16.41 37.79 -113.79
C ASN A 12 -17.08 37.71 -112.40
N GLU A 13 -18.37 37.37 -112.32
CA GLU A 13 -19.07 37.26 -111.03
C GLU A 13 -18.75 35.91 -110.33
N ILE A 14 -18.54 34.85 -111.11
CA ILE A 14 -18.05 33.55 -110.60
C ILE A 14 -16.63 33.71 -110.04
N SER A 15 -15.74 34.42 -110.75
CA SER A 15 -14.37 34.69 -110.28
C SER A 15 -14.30 35.53 -109.00
N LYS A 16 -15.25 36.46 -108.80
CA LYS A 16 -15.35 37.23 -107.54
C LYS A 16 -15.79 36.36 -106.37
N HIS A 17 -16.73 35.44 -106.59
CA HIS A 17 -17.16 34.52 -105.54
C HIS A 17 -16.08 33.50 -105.16
N GLU A 18 -15.28 33.03 -106.13
CA GLU A 18 -14.18 32.11 -105.90
C GLU A 18 -13.04 32.77 -105.09
N LYS A 19 -12.67 34.02 -105.42
CA LYS A 19 -11.72 34.82 -104.61
C LYS A 19 -12.21 35.08 -103.20
N HIS A 20 -13.52 35.28 -103.00
CA HIS A 20 -14.08 35.46 -101.67
C HIS A 20 -14.05 34.16 -100.84
N PHE A 21 -14.18 32.99 -101.47
CA PHE A 21 -14.02 31.69 -100.81
C PHE A 21 -12.56 31.40 -100.46
N GLU A 22 -11.60 31.71 -101.33
CA GLU A 22 -10.16 31.60 -101.03
C GLU A 22 -9.73 32.55 -99.91
N LEU A 23 -10.23 33.80 -99.90
CA LEU A 23 -9.96 34.75 -98.83
C LEU A 23 -10.56 34.30 -97.49
N ARG A 24 -11.75 33.67 -97.49
CA ARG A 24 -12.31 33.06 -96.27
C ARG A 24 -11.48 31.86 -95.81
N GLY A 25 -11.06 30.99 -96.74
CA GLY A 25 -10.21 29.83 -96.46
C GLY A 25 -8.87 30.21 -95.82
N ASN A 26 -8.21 31.22 -96.38
CA ASN A 26 -6.94 31.74 -95.86
C ASN A 26 -7.11 32.40 -94.48
N ASN A 27 -8.20 33.14 -94.27
CA ASN A 27 -8.50 33.72 -92.96
C ASN A 27 -8.83 32.65 -91.90
N THR A 28 -9.52 31.56 -92.27
CA THR A 28 -9.76 30.43 -91.36
C THR A 28 -8.47 29.70 -90.99
N ILE A 29 -7.57 29.48 -91.95
CA ILE A 29 -6.26 28.85 -91.68
C ILE A 29 -5.41 29.76 -90.76
N GLN A 30 -5.44 31.08 -90.99
CA GLN A 30 -4.72 32.02 -90.15
C GLN A 30 -5.28 32.04 -88.71
N LEU A 31 -6.61 32.05 -88.55
CA LEU A 31 -7.25 31.95 -87.24
C LEU A 31 -6.99 30.61 -86.54
N GLU A 32 -6.94 29.50 -87.27
CA GLU A 32 -6.59 28.19 -86.70
C GLU A 32 -5.15 28.15 -86.22
N ASN A 33 -4.22 28.77 -86.97
CA ASN A 33 -2.82 28.89 -86.54
C ASN A 33 -2.67 29.79 -85.31
N GLU A 34 -3.38 30.92 -85.26
CA GLU A 34 -3.40 31.81 -84.08
C GLU A 34 -4.01 31.13 -82.85
N LEU A 35 -5.10 30.37 -83.03
CA LEU A 35 -5.69 29.55 -81.96
C LEU A 35 -4.77 28.42 -81.50
N SER A 36 -4.01 27.81 -82.41
CA SER A 36 -3.00 26.80 -82.07
C SER A 36 -1.88 27.40 -81.21
N LEU A 37 -1.36 28.58 -81.62
CA LEU A 37 -0.33 29.29 -80.86
C LEU A 37 -0.83 29.72 -79.47
N LEU A 38 -2.07 30.21 -79.38
CA LEU A 38 -2.69 30.56 -78.09
C LEU A 38 -2.89 29.35 -77.19
N ARG A 39 -3.23 28.17 -77.75
CA ARG A 39 -3.33 26.92 -76.98
C ARG A 39 -1.96 26.47 -76.46
N GLU A 40 -0.92 26.63 -77.27
CA GLU A 40 0.45 26.30 -76.86
C GLU A 40 0.93 27.23 -75.73
N GLN A 41 0.73 28.53 -75.85
CA GLN A 41 1.01 29.51 -74.79
C GLN A 41 0.19 29.26 -73.52
N TYR A 42 -1.08 28.89 -73.65
CA TYR A 42 -1.91 28.53 -72.50
C TYR A 42 -1.38 27.26 -71.79
N ASN A 43 -0.92 26.26 -72.55
CA ASN A 43 -0.35 25.04 -71.99
C ASN A 43 0.99 25.29 -71.29
N GLU A 44 1.84 26.18 -71.83
CA GLU A 44 3.08 26.61 -71.15
C GLU A 44 2.76 27.33 -69.84
N LEU A 45 1.79 28.25 -69.84
CA LEU A 45 1.35 28.95 -68.62
C LEU A 45 0.75 27.97 -67.59
N LEU A 46 0.03 26.95 -68.04
CA LEU A 46 -0.52 25.91 -67.18
C LEU A 46 0.60 25.05 -66.56
N GLN A 47 1.65 24.73 -67.33
CA GLN A 47 2.84 24.04 -66.81
C GLN A 47 3.58 24.92 -65.79
N TYR A 48 3.82 26.20 -66.08
CA TYR A 48 4.42 27.13 -65.13
C TYR A 48 3.60 27.26 -63.85
N SER A 49 2.27 27.37 -63.95
CA SER A 49 1.38 27.41 -62.80
C SER A 49 1.48 26.15 -61.93
N ASN A 50 1.63 24.98 -62.54
CA ASN A 50 1.76 23.72 -61.81
C ASN A 50 3.13 23.60 -61.12
N THR A 51 4.21 24.06 -61.76
CA THR A 51 5.53 24.15 -61.14
C THR A 51 5.53 25.09 -59.95
N ILE A 52 4.94 26.29 -60.09
CA ILE A 52 4.82 27.26 -58.99
C ILE A 52 3.99 26.68 -57.83
N LYS A 53 2.90 25.97 -58.14
CA LYS A 53 2.08 25.31 -57.11
C LYS A 53 2.86 24.23 -56.37
N PHE A 54 3.65 23.42 -57.09
CA PHE A 54 4.51 22.40 -56.50
C PHE A 54 5.60 23.00 -55.59
N GLU A 55 6.25 24.08 -56.04
CA GLU A 55 7.25 24.80 -55.24
C GLU A 55 6.63 25.46 -54.00
N LEU A 56 5.43 26.04 -54.11
CA LEU A 56 4.70 26.60 -52.98
C LEU A 56 4.28 25.54 -51.95
N ASP A 57 3.84 24.37 -52.41
CA ASP A 57 3.48 23.28 -51.50
C ASP A 57 4.72 22.69 -50.80
N ASN A 58 5.88 22.63 -51.49
CA ASN A 58 7.16 22.29 -50.86
C ASN A 58 7.61 23.35 -49.85
N ALA A 59 7.49 24.64 -50.16
CA ALA A 59 7.82 25.73 -49.25
C ALA A 59 6.91 25.75 -48.01
N ARG A 60 5.61 25.47 -48.19
CA ARG A 60 4.66 25.32 -47.07
C ARG A 60 5.02 24.14 -46.18
N LYS A 61 5.48 23.04 -46.76
CA LYS A 61 5.93 21.87 -46.00
C LYS A 61 7.20 22.18 -45.19
N GLN A 62 8.18 22.86 -45.79
CA GLN A 62 9.38 23.32 -45.09
C GLN A 62 9.05 24.33 -43.96
N LEU A 63 8.12 25.25 -44.21
CA LEU A 63 7.63 26.19 -43.19
C LEU A 63 6.92 25.47 -42.03
N HIS A 64 6.15 24.41 -42.33
CA HIS A 64 5.47 23.62 -41.30
C HIS A 64 6.45 22.75 -40.49
N GLU A 65 7.50 22.23 -41.13
CA GLU A 65 8.60 21.53 -40.46
C GLU A 65 9.45 22.49 -39.59
N GLN A 66 9.67 23.75 -40.01
CA GLN A 66 10.25 24.79 -39.15
C GLN A 66 9.33 25.14 -37.97
N ASN A 67 8.02 25.33 -38.21
CA ASN A 67 7.07 25.73 -37.18
C ASN A 67 6.79 24.63 -36.13
N THR A 68 7.01 23.36 -36.46
CA THR A 68 6.88 22.27 -35.48
C THR A 68 8.11 22.14 -34.58
N LEU A 69 9.29 22.55 -35.04
CA LEU A 69 10.49 22.75 -34.20
C LEU A 69 10.42 24.01 -33.33
N ASP A 70 9.67 25.04 -33.75
CA ASP A 70 9.49 26.31 -33.01
C ASP A 70 8.36 26.27 -31.95
N SER A 71 7.77 25.10 -31.68
CA SER A 71 6.74 24.93 -30.65
C SER A 71 7.28 24.88 -29.20
N SER A 72 8.59 25.03 -28.99
CA SER A 72 9.14 25.47 -27.69
C SER A 72 9.20 27.01 -27.64
N ILE A 73 8.06 27.60 -27.32
CA ILE A 73 7.79 29.04 -27.25
C ILE A 73 8.76 29.75 -26.29
N ILE A 74 9.73 30.46 -26.86
CA ILE A 74 10.16 31.80 -26.45
C ILE A 74 10.26 32.60 -27.76
N PRO A 75 9.66 33.80 -27.88
CA PRO A 75 9.92 34.68 -29.02
C PRO A 75 11.43 34.85 -29.08
N ASN A 76 12.03 34.44 -30.18
CA ASN A 76 13.47 34.33 -30.27
C ASN A 76 14.04 35.75 -30.38
N ASP A 77 14.17 36.46 -29.27
CA ASP A 77 14.81 37.78 -29.18
C ASP A 77 16.24 37.72 -29.75
N SER A 78 16.82 36.51 -29.82
CA SER A 78 18.05 36.22 -30.55
C SER A 78 17.93 36.39 -32.06
N SER A 79 16.81 35.98 -32.68
CA SER A 79 16.58 36.18 -34.12
C SER A 79 16.25 37.63 -34.44
N GLU A 80 15.53 38.33 -33.55
CA GLU A 80 15.27 39.77 -33.68
C GLU A 80 16.55 40.60 -33.49
N LEU A 81 17.36 40.28 -32.47
CA LEU A 81 18.67 40.92 -32.26
C LEU A 81 19.62 40.65 -33.43
N GLU A 82 19.67 39.43 -33.96
CA GLU A 82 20.46 39.13 -35.15
C GLU A 82 19.95 39.88 -36.39
N HIS A 83 18.64 39.97 -36.56
CA HIS A 83 18.04 40.71 -37.66
C HIS A 83 18.39 42.20 -37.58
N GLU A 84 18.27 42.81 -36.40
CA GLU A 84 18.57 44.23 -36.19
C GLU A 84 20.08 44.52 -36.30
N ARG A 85 20.94 43.58 -35.87
CA ARG A 85 22.39 43.62 -36.15
C ARG A 85 22.70 43.57 -37.65
N ARG A 86 22.07 42.66 -38.39
CA ARG A 86 22.23 42.57 -39.85
C ARG A 86 21.76 43.86 -40.53
N ARG A 87 20.62 44.41 -40.10
CA ARG A 87 20.11 45.69 -40.58
C ARG A 87 21.08 46.85 -40.30
N SER A 88 21.65 46.92 -39.09
CA SER A 88 22.70 47.90 -38.73
C SER A 88 23.89 47.80 -39.68
N THR A 89 24.43 46.59 -39.87
CA THR A 89 25.59 46.38 -40.78
C THR A 89 25.27 46.73 -42.23
N GLN A 90 24.01 46.56 -42.66
CA GLN A 90 23.60 46.95 -44.01
C GLN A 90 23.48 48.47 -44.13
N LEU A 91 22.88 49.15 -43.15
CA LEU A 91 22.78 50.60 -43.12
C LEU A 91 24.16 51.27 -43.04
N GLU A 92 25.12 50.70 -42.31
CA GLU A 92 26.52 51.16 -42.31
C GLU A 92 27.15 51.08 -43.69
N LYS A 93 26.96 49.97 -44.41
CA LYS A 93 27.44 49.82 -45.79
C LYS A 93 26.78 50.83 -46.74
N ASP A 94 25.47 51.02 -46.61
CA ASP A 94 24.71 51.97 -47.41
C ASP A 94 25.17 53.41 -47.14
N LEU A 95 25.45 53.75 -45.88
CA LEU A 95 25.97 55.06 -45.46
C LEU A 95 27.37 55.31 -46.02
N ILE A 96 28.26 54.32 -45.98
CA ILE A 96 29.60 54.41 -46.60
C ILE A 96 29.49 54.61 -48.11
N SER A 97 28.64 53.83 -48.78
CA SER A 97 28.41 53.92 -50.23
C SER A 97 27.85 55.29 -50.64
N LEU A 98 26.89 55.81 -49.86
CA LEU A 98 26.29 57.12 -50.11
C LEU A 98 27.29 58.26 -49.85
N LYS A 99 28.16 58.13 -48.84
CA LYS A 99 29.24 59.09 -48.56
C LYS A 99 30.24 59.18 -49.71
N ILE A 100 30.66 58.04 -50.27
CA ILE A 100 31.54 57.99 -51.46
C ILE A 100 30.87 58.69 -52.65
N LYS A 101 29.59 58.42 -52.90
CA LYS A 101 28.83 59.10 -53.98
C LYS A 101 28.72 60.60 -53.75
N TYR A 102 28.48 61.02 -52.51
CA TYR A 102 28.43 62.43 -52.14
C TYR A 102 29.78 63.12 -52.42
N GLU A 103 30.89 62.52 -51.99
CA GLU A 103 32.25 63.02 -52.26
C GLU A 103 32.53 63.16 -53.76
N ASP A 104 32.21 62.16 -54.58
CA ASP A 104 32.35 62.21 -56.05
C ASP A 104 31.49 63.30 -56.70
N VAL A 105 30.26 63.51 -56.21
CA VAL A 105 29.41 64.61 -56.70
C VAL A 105 30.00 65.97 -56.29
N CYS A 106 30.51 66.13 -55.07
CA CYS A 106 31.19 67.35 -54.62
C CYS A 106 32.46 67.66 -55.45
N GLU A 107 33.24 66.65 -55.81
CA GLU A 107 34.38 66.81 -56.72
C GLU A 107 33.92 67.31 -58.11
N ARG A 108 32.83 66.73 -58.64
CA ARG A 108 32.23 67.19 -59.91
C ARG A 108 31.70 68.62 -59.85
N VAL A 109 31.09 69.05 -58.74
CA VAL A 109 30.71 70.46 -58.51
C VAL A 109 31.95 71.35 -58.55
N THR A 110 33.02 70.97 -57.85
CA THR A 110 34.26 71.74 -57.79
C THR A 110 34.86 71.90 -59.19
N ALA A 111 34.91 70.83 -59.97
CA ALA A 111 35.38 70.86 -61.35
C ALA A 111 34.50 71.71 -62.28
N ALA A 112 33.17 71.60 -62.18
CA ALA A 112 32.23 72.42 -62.95
C ALA A 112 32.34 73.92 -62.59
N THR A 113 32.54 74.24 -61.32
CA THR A 113 32.76 75.61 -60.82
C THR A 113 34.03 76.21 -61.43
N LEU A 114 35.15 75.48 -61.38
CA LEU A 114 36.41 75.90 -61.99
C LEU A 114 36.31 76.08 -63.52
N GLN A 115 35.52 75.25 -64.21
CA GLN A 115 35.26 75.42 -65.65
C GLN A 115 34.42 76.66 -65.94
N LEU A 116 33.40 76.94 -65.12
CA LEU A 116 32.55 78.13 -65.25
C LEU A 116 33.36 79.42 -65.06
N GLU A 117 34.23 79.45 -64.05
CA GLU A 117 35.16 80.56 -63.81
C GLU A 117 36.11 80.78 -64.99
N ARG A 118 36.66 79.71 -65.58
CA ARG A 118 37.53 79.81 -66.78
C ARG A 118 36.80 80.38 -68.00
N VAL A 119 35.56 80.00 -68.24
CA VAL A 119 34.75 80.51 -69.37
C VAL A 119 34.41 81.99 -69.16
N GLN A 120 34.09 82.41 -67.94
CA GLN A 120 33.83 83.82 -67.59
C GLN A 120 35.05 84.73 -67.81
N VAL A 121 36.25 84.23 -67.51
CA VAL A 121 37.51 84.96 -67.75
C VAL A 121 37.81 85.07 -69.25
N LEU A 122 37.46 84.07 -70.06
CA LEU A 122 37.68 84.11 -71.51
C LEU A 122 36.75 85.09 -72.23
N ASP A 123 35.48 85.17 -71.81
CA ASP A 123 34.46 86.09 -72.38
C ASP A 123 34.81 87.58 -72.15
N SER A 124 35.68 87.88 -71.19
CA SER A 124 36.08 89.25 -70.83
C SER A 124 37.40 89.73 -71.46
N SER A 125 38.07 88.93 -72.30
CA SER A 125 39.50 89.12 -72.62
C SER A 125 39.90 89.53 -74.06
N ILE A 126 38.99 89.88 -74.97
CA ILE A 126 39.35 90.08 -76.39
C ILE A 126 38.83 91.40 -76.97
N ILE A 127 39.75 92.22 -77.49
CA ILE A 127 39.47 93.44 -78.27
C ILE A 127 39.92 93.16 -79.73
N PRO A 128 39.00 93.11 -80.71
CA PRO A 128 39.34 92.82 -82.10
C PRO A 128 39.67 94.09 -82.91
N ASN A 129 40.63 94.00 -83.85
CA ASN A 129 41.14 95.12 -84.66
C ASN A 129 40.69 95.10 -86.14
N ASP A 130 39.95 94.08 -86.61
CA ASP A 130 39.44 93.98 -87.99
C ASP A 130 37.98 93.49 -88.08
N SER A 131 37.25 93.88 -89.14
CA SER A 131 35.78 93.66 -89.24
C SER A 131 35.36 92.20 -89.46
N SER A 132 36.20 91.37 -90.10
CA SER A 132 35.98 89.92 -90.23
C SER A 132 36.29 89.18 -88.93
N GLU A 133 37.26 89.65 -88.14
CA GLU A 133 37.55 89.16 -86.79
C GLU A 133 36.40 89.48 -85.83
N LEU A 134 35.73 90.61 -86.03
CA LEU A 134 34.60 91.04 -85.19
C LEU A 134 33.36 90.15 -85.38
N GLU A 135 33.09 89.64 -86.58
CA GLU A 135 32.06 88.61 -86.80
C GLU A 135 32.44 87.25 -86.23
N HIS A 136 33.71 86.85 -86.36
CA HIS A 136 34.23 85.63 -85.74
C HIS A 136 34.16 85.69 -84.21
N GLU A 137 34.50 86.84 -83.62
CA GLU A 137 34.44 87.06 -82.18
C GLU A 137 32.99 87.14 -81.69
N ARG A 138 32.06 87.72 -82.45
CA ARG A 138 30.62 87.63 -82.15
C ARG A 138 30.10 86.19 -82.15
N ARG A 139 30.51 85.36 -83.12
CA ARG A 139 30.15 83.93 -83.15
C ARG A 139 30.77 83.17 -81.98
N ARG A 140 32.00 83.50 -81.62
CA ARG A 140 32.69 82.91 -80.46
C ARG A 140 32.04 83.31 -79.14
N SER A 141 31.72 84.59 -78.94
CA SER A 141 31.03 85.10 -77.75
C SER A 141 29.63 84.50 -77.63
N THR A 142 28.84 84.44 -78.71
CA THR A 142 27.54 83.76 -78.67
C THR A 142 27.63 82.24 -78.41
N GLN A 143 28.71 81.58 -78.83
CA GLN A 143 28.96 80.18 -78.48
C GLN A 143 29.36 80.04 -77.00
N LEU A 144 30.24 80.91 -76.50
CA LEU A 144 30.65 80.94 -75.09
C LEU A 144 29.47 81.23 -74.16
N GLU A 145 28.56 82.12 -74.56
CA GLU A 145 27.34 82.42 -73.81
C GLU A 145 26.41 81.20 -73.73
N LYS A 146 26.24 80.45 -74.84
CA LYS A 146 25.51 79.17 -74.85
C LYS A 146 26.17 78.13 -73.96
N ASP A 147 27.50 78.02 -74.03
CA ASP A 147 28.27 77.07 -73.21
C ASP A 147 28.16 77.43 -71.72
N LEU A 148 28.18 78.72 -71.37
CA LEU A 148 28.01 79.22 -70.01
C LEU A 148 26.59 78.96 -69.47
N ILE A 149 25.55 79.14 -70.29
CA ILE A 149 24.17 78.76 -69.93
C ILE A 149 24.07 77.25 -69.71
N SER A 150 24.63 76.44 -70.63
CA SER A 150 24.64 74.97 -70.48
C SER A 150 25.36 74.53 -69.21
N LEU A 151 26.48 75.18 -68.87
CA LEU A 151 27.26 74.86 -67.68
C LEU A 151 26.56 75.30 -66.39
N LYS A 152 25.85 76.44 -66.39
CA LYS A 152 24.99 76.87 -65.27
C LYS A 152 23.87 75.86 -65.01
N ILE A 153 23.18 75.41 -66.05
CA ILE A 153 22.12 74.38 -65.92
C ILE A 153 22.70 73.09 -65.33
N LYS A 154 23.89 72.66 -65.78
CA LYS A 154 24.58 71.50 -65.21
C LYS A 154 24.98 71.72 -63.75
N TYR A 155 25.44 72.92 -63.39
CA TYR A 155 25.81 73.25 -62.01
C TYR A 155 24.59 73.19 -61.07
N GLU A 156 23.46 73.82 -61.44
CA GLU A 156 22.22 73.76 -60.66
C GLU A 156 21.72 72.32 -60.48
N ASP A 157 21.70 71.51 -61.54
CA ASP A 157 21.32 70.09 -61.47
C ASP A 157 22.25 69.28 -60.55
N VAL A 158 23.55 69.58 -60.52
CA VAL A 158 24.47 68.93 -59.58
C VAL A 158 24.22 69.41 -58.14
N CYS A 159 23.97 70.70 -57.92
CA CYS A 159 23.62 71.23 -56.59
C CYS A 159 22.33 70.63 -56.01
N GLU A 160 21.30 70.43 -56.85
CA GLU A 160 20.07 69.73 -56.46
C GLU A 160 20.37 68.28 -56.06
N ARG A 161 21.22 67.59 -56.83
CA ARG A 161 21.65 66.22 -56.51
C ARG A 161 22.46 66.13 -55.20
N VAL A 162 23.34 67.09 -54.92
CA VAL A 162 24.06 67.18 -53.62
C VAL A 162 23.08 67.37 -52.47
N THR A 163 22.10 68.26 -52.62
CA THR A 163 21.10 68.53 -51.59
C THR A 163 20.25 67.28 -51.31
N ALA A 164 19.82 66.58 -52.36
CA ALA A 164 19.08 65.32 -52.24
C ALA A 164 19.93 64.22 -51.57
N ALA A 165 21.20 64.08 -51.95
CA ALA A 165 22.12 63.10 -51.35
C ALA A 165 22.39 63.39 -49.86
N THR A 166 22.52 64.66 -49.49
CA THR A 166 22.71 65.09 -48.08
C THR A 166 21.51 64.70 -47.23
N LEU A 167 20.29 64.99 -47.69
CA LEU A 167 19.06 64.61 -47.01
C LEU A 167 18.90 63.09 -46.90
N GLN A 168 19.34 62.32 -47.90
CA GLN A 168 19.35 60.86 -47.82
C GLN A 168 20.36 60.35 -46.78
N LEU A 169 21.55 60.94 -46.72
CA LEU A 169 22.59 60.58 -45.75
C LEU A 169 22.11 60.81 -44.31
N GLU A 170 21.52 61.97 -44.04
CA GLU A 170 20.94 62.30 -42.73
C GLU A 170 19.83 61.31 -42.35
N ARG A 171 18.95 60.94 -43.29
CA ARG A 171 17.90 59.95 -43.04
C ARG A 171 18.48 58.57 -42.69
N VAL A 172 19.47 58.08 -43.45
CA VAL A 172 20.14 56.79 -43.16
C VAL A 172 20.82 56.84 -41.80
N GLN A 173 21.46 57.95 -41.45
CA GLN A 173 22.12 58.12 -40.16
C GLN A 173 21.13 58.08 -38.99
N VAL A 174 19.97 58.73 -39.11
CA VAL A 174 18.90 58.67 -38.09
C VAL A 174 18.38 57.24 -37.91
N VAL A 175 18.15 56.51 -39.00
CA VAL A 175 17.69 55.11 -38.92
C VAL A 175 18.75 54.23 -38.27
N LEU A 176 20.03 54.41 -38.61
CA LEU A 176 21.14 53.67 -38.00
C LEU A 176 21.20 53.88 -36.48
N GLU A 177 21.10 55.12 -36.01
CA GLU A 177 21.07 55.42 -34.57
C GLU A 177 19.88 54.78 -33.84
N GLN A 178 18.70 54.77 -34.47
CA GLN A 178 17.52 54.11 -33.91
C GLN A 178 17.70 52.59 -33.82
N THR A 179 18.22 51.97 -34.87
CA THR A 179 18.55 50.54 -34.94
C THR A 179 19.57 50.15 -33.88
N LEU A 180 20.63 50.95 -33.66
CA LEU A 180 21.62 50.70 -32.60
C LEU A 180 20.99 50.74 -31.20
N ARG A 181 20.15 51.74 -30.91
CA ARG A 181 19.43 51.81 -29.62
C ARG A 181 18.54 50.60 -29.38
N ARG A 182 17.86 50.09 -30.43
CA ARG A 182 17.05 48.88 -30.32
C ARG A 182 17.91 47.65 -30.04
N CYS A 183 19.08 47.52 -30.67
CA CYS A 183 20.05 46.45 -30.37
C CYS A 183 20.48 46.47 -28.89
N GLU A 184 20.84 47.63 -28.34
CA GLU A 184 21.22 47.76 -26.92
C GLU A 184 20.08 47.36 -25.98
N GLN A 185 18.84 47.71 -26.32
CA GLN A 185 17.67 47.33 -25.53
C GLN A 185 17.44 45.81 -25.58
N LEU A 186 17.50 45.20 -26.77
CA LEU A 186 17.37 43.76 -26.96
C LEU A 186 18.47 42.97 -26.22
N GLU A 187 19.70 43.49 -26.14
CA GLU A 187 20.77 42.88 -25.34
C GLU A 187 20.47 42.91 -23.84
N LYS A 188 19.90 44.00 -23.32
CA LYS A 188 19.47 44.09 -21.92
C LYS A 188 18.32 43.12 -21.62
N GLU A 189 17.33 43.06 -22.51
CA GLU A 189 16.19 42.15 -22.41
C GLU A 189 16.67 40.68 -22.40
N LYS A 190 17.61 40.32 -23.29
CA LYS A 190 18.25 38.99 -23.32
C LYS A 190 18.96 38.65 -22.01
N LEU A 191 19.72 39.58 -21.42
CA LEU A 191 20.40 39.35 -20.14
C LEU A 191 19.40 39.13 -18.99
N GLU A 192 18.31 39.90 -18.96
CA GLU A 192 17.26 39.74 -17.94
C GLU A 192 16.55 38.39 -18.09
N ILE A 193 16.22 37.98 -19.33
CA ILE A 193 15.61 36.67 -19.61
C ILE A 193 16.55 35.55 -19.18
N ASN A 194 17.84 35.64 -19.48
CA ASN A 194 18.83 34.66 -19.04
C ASN A 194 18.89 34.57 -17.50
N GLY A 195 18.92 35.71 -16.80
CA GLY A 195 18.90 35.71 -15.33
C GLY A 195 17.63 35.10 -14.73
N LYS A 196 16.47 35.35 -15.34
CA LYS A 196 15.20 34.70 -14.96
C LYS A 196 15.22 33.20 -15.25
N SER A 197 15.78 32.79 -16.38
CA SER A 197 15.95 31.38 -16.76
C SER A 197 16.82 30.63 -15.75
N ASP A 198 17.95 31.21 -15.34
CA ASP A 198 18.86 30.63 -14.34
C ASP A 198 18.16 30.50 -12.97
N HIS A 199 17.43 31.53 -12.54
CA HIS A 199 16.64 31.48 -11.30
C HIS A 199 15.56 30.39 -11.36
N LEU A 200 14.86 30.25 -12.49
CA LEU A 200 13.87 29.19 -12.68
C LEU A 200 14.52 27.80 -12.64
N SER A 201 15.67 27.63 -13.29
CA SER A 201 16.45 26.38 -13.27
C SER A 201 16.87 26.02 -11.83
N GLN A 202 17.35 26.98 -11.05
CA GLN A 202 17.70 26.78 -9.64
C GLN A 202 16.48 26.42 -8.77
N ASN A 203 15.34 27.08 -9.00
CA ASN A 203 14.09 26.75 -8.32
C ASN A 203 13.63 25.33 -8.64
N VAL A 204 13.67 24.92 -9.92
CA VAL A 204 13.33 23.56 -10.34
C VAL A 204 14.25 22.53 -9.69
N ALA A 205 15.57 22.79 -9.63
CA ALA A 205 16.52 21.93 -8.96
C ALA A 205 16.23 21.82 -7.45
N SER A 206 15.95 22.94 -6.77
CA SER A 206 15.61 22.98 -5.35
C SER A 206 14.32 22.21 -5.04
N VAL A 207 13.27 22.43 -5.85
CA VAL A 207 11.99 21.73 -5.71
C VAL A 207 12.18 20.22 -5.95
N THR A 208 12.92 19.85 -7.00
CA THR A 208 13.22 18.45 -7.31
C THR A 208 13.96 17.75 -6.16
N ALA A 209 14.95 18.42 -5.54
CA ALA A 209 15.65 17.91 -4.36
C ALA A 209 14.68 17.70 -3.17
N LYS A 210 13.83 18.69 -2.86
CA LYS A 210 12.83 18.58 -1.79
C LYS A 210 11.84 17.44 -2.02
N TYR A 211 11.40 17.23 -3.26
CA TYR A 211 10.52 16.11 -3.61
C TYR A 211 11.22 14.76 -3.45
N LYS A 212 12.50 14.67 -3.84
CA LYS A 212 13.31 13.46 -3.66
C LYS A 212 13.46 13.09 -2.18
N ASP A 213 13.76 14.07 -1.33
CA ASP A 213 13.89 13.86 0.13
C ASP A 213 12.56 13.43 0.76
N LYS A 214 11.45 14.06 0.36
CA LYS A 214 10.10 13.68 0.82
C LYS A 214 9.73 12.26 0.37
N MET A 215 10.07 11.88 -0.87
CA MET A 215 9.83 10.54 -1.39
C MET A 215 10.65 9.49 -0.64
N ASN A 216 11.91 9.77 -0.33
CA ASN A 216 12.76 8.90 0.50
C ASN A 216 12.18 8.74 1.92
N SER A 217 11.72 9.84 2.54
CA SER A 217 11.07 9.81 3.86
C SER A 217 9.80 8.96 3.85
N ILE A 218 8.95 9.10 2.82
CA ILE A 218 7.75 8.28 2.65
C ILE A 218 8.12 6.80 2.51
N LYS A 219 9.15 6.48 1.71
CA LYS A 219 9.64 5.11 1.51
C LYS A 219 10.10 4.49 2.83
N SER A 220 10.93 5.19 3.61
CA SER A 220 11.38 4.71 4.92
C SER A 220 10.23 4.50 5.91
N ARG A 221 9.21 5.38 5.88
CA ARG A 221 8.02 5.22 6.74
C ARG A 221 7.18 4.01 6.33
N LEU A 222 7.04 3.75 5.03
CA LEU A 222 6.36 2.56 4.52
C LEU A 222 7.07 1.27 4.96
N GLU A 223 8.40 1.22 4.84
CA GLU A 223 9.22 0.08 5.29
C GLU A 223 9.14 -0.14 6.82
N GLN A 224 8.95 0.92 7.60
CA GLN A 224 8.70 0.82 9.04
C GLN A 224 7.32 0.25 9.33
N THR A 225 6.26 0.75 8.69
CA THR A 225 4.90 0.22 8.84
C THR A 225 4.82 -1.26 8.45
N ASP A 226 5.53 -1.69 7.40
CA ASP A 226 5.57 -3.10 7.00
C ASP A 226 6.28 -4.00 8.02
N ARG A 227 7.32 -3.49 8.71
CA ARG A 227 7.98 -4.21 9.81
C ARG A 227 7.03 -4.36 11.01
N GLU A 228 6.38 -3.27 11.41
CA GLU A 228 5.40 -3.29 12.51
C GLU A 228 4.23 -4.24 12.22
N ARG A 229 3.75 -4.27 10.97
CA ARG A 229 2.71 -5.21 10.54
C ARG A 229 3.16 -6.68 10.69
N ARG A 230 4.39 -7.01 10.30
CA ARG A 230 4.93 -8.37 10.44
C ARG A 230 5.11 -8.76 11.90
N GLU A 231 5.59 -7.84 12.74
CA GLU A 231 5.70 -8.07 14.18
C GLU A 231 4.33 -8.30 14.83
N ALA A 232 3.31 -7.53 14.44
CA ALA A 232 1.94 -7.73 14.90
C ALA A 232 1.39 -9.09 14.47
N GLN A 233 1.62 -9.51 13.22
CA GLN A 233 1.24 -10.83 12.72
C GLN A 233 1.88 -11.96 13.53
N TYR A 234 3.19 -11.87 13.79
CA TYR A 234 3.90 -12.84 14.61
C TYR A 234 3.33 -12.94 16.04
N ARG A 235 3.00 -11.81 16.67
CA ARG A 235 2.34 -11.80 17.99
C ARG A 235 0.95 -12.44 17.94
N THR A 236 0.18 -12.20 16.88
CA THR A 236 -1.14 -12.84 16.73
C THR A 236 -1.03 -14.36 16.56
N GLU A 237 -0.03 -14.85 15.82
CA GLU A 237 0.25 -16.29 15.67
C GLU A 237 0.65 -16.92 17.01
N GLN A 238 1.52 -16.24 17.79
CA GLN A 238 1.88 -16.69 19.14
C GLN A 238 0.65 -16.82 20.07
N LEU A 239 -0.20 -15.80 20.09
CA LEU A 239 -1.43 -15.82 20.89
C LEU A 239 -2.39 -16.92 20.41
N GLN A 240 -2.50 -17.16 19.10
CA GLN A 240 -3.32 -18.26 18.57
C GLN A 240 -2.79 -19.63 19.02
N HIS A 241 -1.48 -19.84 18.99
CA HIS A 241 -0.88 -21.07 19.51
C HIS A 241 -1.12 -21.24 21.01
N GLU A 242 -1.05 -20.17 21.79
CA GLU A 242 -1.34 -20.20 23.22
C GLU A 242 -2.82 -20.51 23.51
N ILE A 243 -3.75 -19.90 22.76
CA ILE A 243 -5.18 -20.20 22.87
C ILE A 243 -5.44 -21.68 22.57
N GLU A 244 -4.84 -22.23 21.51
CA GLU A 244 -5.05 -23.64 21.17
C GLU A 244 -4.44 -24.58 22.23
N ARG A 245 -3.27 -24.22 22.79
CA ARG A 245 -2.68 -24.94 23.93
C ARG A 245 -3.63 -24.97 25.13
N LEU A 246 -4.15 -23.81 25.54
CA LEU A 246 -5.06 -23.68 26.68
C LEU A 246 -6.39 -24.42 26.44
N LYS A 247 -6.88 -24.42 25.20
CA LYS A 247 -8.07 -25.18 24.80
C LYS A 247 -7.86 -26.69 24.91
N ASN A 248 -6.69 -27.19 24.51
CA ASN A 248 -6.33 -28.60 24.69
C ASN A 248 -6.20 -28.97 26.17
N GLU A 249 -5.57 -28.12 26.99
CA GLU A 249 -5.48 -28.32 28.43
C GLU A 249 -6.86 -28.34 29.10
N LEU A 250 -7.75 -27.43 28.72
CA LEU A 250 -9.12 -27.40 29.22
C LEU A 250 -9.91 -28.65 28.83
N THR A 251 -9.72 -29.14 27.60
CA THR A 251 -10.36 -30.38 27.13
C THR A 251 -9.90 -31.58 27.95
N HIS A 252 -8.59 -31.70 28.16
CA HIS A 252 -8.03 -32.75 29.01
C HIS A 252 -8.53 -32.67 30.46
N LYS A 253 -8.58 -31.47 31.06
CA LYS A 253 -9.14 -31.28 32.41
C LYS A 253 -10.61 -31.71 32.51
N LYS A 254 -11.41 -31.44 31.47
CA LYS A 254 -12.81 -31.90 31.42
C LYS A 254 -12.93 -33.41 31.37
N GLU A 255 -12.06 -34.08 30.61
CA GLU A 255 -12.01 -35.56 30.57
C GLU A 255 -11.63 -36.14 31.94
N VAL A 256 -10.62 -35.59 32.61
CA VAL A 256 -10.22 -36.00 33.95
C VAL A 256 -11.34 -35.80 34.98
N ILE A 257 -12.08 -34.69 34.90
CA ILE A 257 -13.24 -34.45 35.77
C ILE A 257 -14.32 -35.51 35.51
N TYR A 258 -14.64 -35.78 34.24
CA TYR A 258 -15.62 -36.79 33.86
C TYR A 258 -15.25 -38.19 34.37
N GLU A 259 -13.98 -38.59 34.26
CA GLU A 259 -13.49 -39.86 34.80
C GLU A 259 -13.59 -39.93 36.33
N LYS A 260 -13.26 -38.83 37.03
CA LYS A 260 -13.42 -38.73 38.49
C LYS A 260 -14.87 -38.81 38.91
N ASP A 261 -15.78 -38.11 38.23
CA ASP A 261 -17.21 -38.17 38.51
C ASP A 261 -17.76 -39.58 38.32
N LYS A 262 -17.33 -40.29 37.25
CA LYS A 262 -17.65 -41.69 37.03
C LYS A 262 -17.16 -42.58 38.18
N LEU A 263 -15.91 -42.43 38.62
CA LEU A 263 -15.36 -43.19 39.74
C LEU A 263 -16.10 -42.93 41.05
N ILE A 264 -16.50 -41.67 41.31
CA ILE A 264 -17.32 -41.30 42.47
C ILE A 264 -18.67 -42.00 42.41
N GLN A 265 -19.34 -42.00 41.25
CA GLN A 265 -20.61 -42.71 41.06
C GLN A 265 -20.45 -44.21 41.31
N ASP A 266 -19.45 -44.85 40.70
CA ASP A 266 -19.17 -46.28 40.88
C ASP A 266 -18.91 -46.62 42.37
N THR A 267 -18.18 -45.75 43.08
CA THR A 267 -17.92 -45.91 44.52
C THR A 267 -19.18 -45.75 45.35
N GLN A 268 -20.07 -44.80 45.01
CA GLN A 268 -21.35 -44.60 45.67
C GLN A 268 -22.29 -45.79 45.44
N TYR A 269 -22.35 -46.32 44.22
CA TYR A 269 -23.12 -47.53 43.90
C TYR A 269 -22.65 -48.73 44.73
N LYS A 270 -21.33 -48.98 44.75
CA LYS A 270 -20.75 -50.07 45.56
C LYS A 270 -20.99 -49.89 47.05
N SER A 271 -20.89 -48.66 47.56
CA SER A 271 -21.17 -48.37 48.97
C SER A 271 -22.63 -48.63 49.33
N ARG A 272 -23.56 -48.29 48.44
CA ARG A 272 -24.99 -48.57 48.59
C ARG A 272 -25.29 -50.07 48.54
N GLU A 273 -24.67 -50.79 47.63
CA GLU A 273 -24.76 -52.26 47.54
C GLU A 273 -24.30 -52.91 48.84
N MET A 274 -23.10 -52.58 49.33
CA MET A 274 -22.59 -53.09 50.61
C MET A 274 -23.49 -52.73 51.81
N PHE A 275 -24.12 -51.54 51.80
CA PHE A 275 -25.07 -51.16 52.85
C PHE A 275 -26.32 -52.05 52.83
N LEU A 276 -26.88 -52.31 51.65
CA LEU A 276 -28.03 -53.20 51.50
C LEU A 276 -27.70 -54.65 51.88
N GLU A 277 -26.52 -55.14 51.52
CA GLU A 277 -26.03 -56.46 51.94
C GLU A 277 -25.91 -56.55 53.47
N ARG A 278 -25.34 -55.53 54.12
CA ARG A 278 -25.27 -55.45 55.59
C ARG A 278 -26.65 -55.43 56.23
N GLN A 279 -27.57 -54.61 55.71
CA GLN A 279 -28.95 -54.54 56.21
C GLN A 279 -29.66 -55.91 56.08
N SER A 280 -29.47 -56.61 54.96
CA SER A 280 -30.00 -57.96 54.76
C SER A 280 -29.39 -58.97 55.74
N ALA A 281 -28.08 -58.88 55.99
CA ALA A 281 -27.39 -59.73 56.97
C ALA A 281 -27.87 -59.47 58.41
N GLU A 282 -28.02 -58.19 58.79
CA GLU A 282 -28.56 -57.78 60.09
C GLU A 282 -30.00 -58.29 60.30
N GLU A 283 -30.84 -58.24 59.27
CA GLU A 283 -32.20 -58.79 59.32
C GLU A 283 -32.19 -60.31 59.51
N LYS A 284 -31.32 -61.03 58.78
CA LYS A 284 -31.14 -62.49 58.98
C LYS A 284 -30.70 -62.82 60.40
N ILE A 285 -29.70 -62.11 60.92
CA ILE A 285 -29.21 -62.29 62.29
C ILE A 285 -30.32 -61.99 63.31
N SER A 286 -31.08 -60.90 63.13
CA SER A 286 -32.21 -60.55 64.00
C SER A 286 -33.28 -61.64 64.01
N ASN A 287 -33.60 -62.21 62.85
CA ASN A 287 -34.54 -63.33 62.74
C ASN A 287 -34.01 -64.62 63.40
N GLU A 288 -32.71 -64.90 63.28
CA GLU A 288 -32.08 -66.02 63.98
C GLU A 288 -32.11 -65.82 65.50
N TYR A 289 -31.83 -64.61 66.01
CA TYR A 289 -31.97 -64.30 67.43
C TYR A 289 -33.41 -64.48 67.94
N LYS A 290 -34.41 -64.06 67.18
CA LYS A 290 -35.82 -64.32 67.53
C LYS A 290 -36.10 -65.82 67.62
N ARG A 291 -35.64 -66.60 66.64
CA ARG A 291 -35.79 -68.05 66.63
C ARG A 291 -35.06 -68.71 67.81
N LEU A 292 -33.88 -68.21 68.16
CA LEU A 292 -33.12 -68.69 69.32
C LEU A 292 -33.90 -68.42 70.62
N ASN A 293 -34.42 -67.22 70.80
CA ASN A 293 -35.24 -66.88 71.98
C ASN A 293 -36.50 -67.75 72.07
N GLU A 294 -37.19 -68.01 70.95
CA GLU A 294 -38.34 -68.94 70.91
C GLU A 294 -37.95 -70.37 71.31
N LEU A 295 -36.75 -70.82 70.90
CA LEU A 295 -36.21 -72.13 71.28
C LEU A 295 -35.79 -72.17 72.75
N GLU A 296 -35.21 -71.09 73.28
CA GLU A 296 -34.87 -70.95 74.70
C GLU A 296 -36.13 -70.97 75.57
N ASP A 297 -37.17 -70.23 75.20
CA ASP A 297 -38.46 -70.25 75.89
C ASP A 297 -39.10 -71.65 75.85
N ARG A 298 -39.03 -72.35 74.70
CA ARG A 298 -39.46 -73.76 74.60
C ARG A 298 -38.65 -74.68 75.49
N ASN A 299 -37.32 -74.53 75.51
CA ASN A 299 -36.46 -75.32 76.38
C ASN A 299 -36.77 -75.07 77.86
N ARG A 300 -37.00 -73.81 78.27
CA ARG A 300 -37.43 -73.47 79.63
C ARG A 300 -38.74 -74.17 80.00
N LEU A 301 -39.73 -74.14 79.11
CA LEU A 301 -41.02 -74.84 79.33
C LEU A 301 -40.83 -76.36 79.43
N LEU A 302 -40.00 -76.95 78.58
CA LEU A 302 -39.67 -78.38 78.64
C LEU A 302 -38.91 -78.73 79.93
N GLU A 303 -37.98 -77.88 80.38
CA GLU A 303 -37.28 -78.05 81.66
C GLU A 303 -38.24 -77.97 82.84
N GLU A 304 -39.16 -77.01 82.84
CA GLU A 304 -40.23 -76.89 83.85
C GLU A 304 -41.14 -78.14 83.85
N GLU A 305 -41.48 -78.67 82.67
CA GLU A 305 -42.29 -79.89 82.52
C GLU A 305 -41.52 -81.13 83.01
N LEU A 306 -40.26 -81.28 82.61
CA LEU A 306 -39.38 -82.35 83.11
C LEU A 306 -39.21 -82.27 84.63
N GLU A 307 -39.07 -81.06 85.18
CA GLU A 307 -38.95 -80.86 86.62
C GLU A 307 -40.28 -81.15 87.33
N ARG A 308 -41.42 -80.83 86.72
CA ARG A 308 -42.74 -81.25 87.20
C ARG A 308 -42.87 -82.77 87.21
N ILE A 309 -42.44 -83.46 86.14
CA ILE A 309 -42.42 -84.92 86.05
C ILE A 309 -41.48 -85.50 87.11
N ARG A 310 -40.26 -84.97 87.27
CA ARG A 310 -39.31 -85.39 88.33
C ARG A 310 -39.88 -85.21 89.72
N ARG A 311 -40.52 -84.07 90.01
CA ARG A 311 -41.21 -83.84 91.29
C ARG A 311 -42.34 -84.83 91.49
N SER A 312 -43.12 -85.12 90.44
CA SER A 312 -44.17 -86.14 90.48
C SER A 312 -43.60 -87.53 90.75
N GLN A 313 -42.52 -87.92 90.07
CA GLN A 313 -41.82 -89.19 90.28
C GLN A 313 -41.12 -89.27 91.64
N ILE A 314 -40.60 -88.17 92.17
CA ILE A 314 -40.04 -88.11 93.53
C ILE A 314 -41.16 -88.26 94.55
N LEU A 315 -42.31 -87.60 94.35
CA LEU A 315 -43.47 -87.79 95.22
C LEU A 315 -43.99 -89.22 95.13
N GLU A 316 -44.06 -89.82 93.95
CA GLU A 316 -44.40 -91.23 93.73
C GLU A 316 -43.38 -92.15 94.41
N ASN A 317 -42.08 -91.92 94.23
CA ASN A 317 -41.01 -92.67 94.91
C ASN A 317 -40.98 -92.44 96.42
N ILE A 318 -41.34 -91.27 96.93
CA ILE A 318 -41.51 -91.01 98.37
C ILE A 318 -42.74 -91.73 98.87
N THR A 319 -43.80 -91.86 98.07
CA THR A 319 -45.01 -92.61 98.41
C THR A 319 -44.72 -94.10 98.44
N VAL A 320 -44.02 -94.62 97.41
CA VAL A 320 -43.52 -96.00 97.32
C VAL A 320 -42.50 -96.30 98.42
N ARG A 321 -41.55 -95.39 98.70
CA ARG A 321 -40.61 -95.54 99.84
C ARG A 321 -41.26 -95.32 101.20
N ARG A 322 -42.36 -94.57 101.33
CA ARG A 322 -43.17 -94.54 102.58
C ARG A 322 -43.90 -95.87 102.80
N THR A 323 -44.27 -96.57 101.74
CA THR A 323 -44.77 -97.96 101.82
C THR A 323 -43.66 -99.00 102.02
N ASP A 324 -42.43 -98.73 101.56
CA ASP A 324 -41.32 -99.69 101.67
C ASP A 324 -40.42 -99.48 102.92
N VAL A 325 -40.44 -98.31 103.57
CA VAL A 325 -39.63 -98.00 104.78
C VAL A 325 -40.29 -98.48 106.10
N ILE A 326 -41.32 -99.33 106.02
CA ILE A 326 -41.75 -100.18 107.16
C ILE A 326 -41.06 -101.56 107.14
N ASN A 327 -40.32 -101.94 106.10
CA ASN A 327 -39.67 -103.24 106.06
C ASN A 327 -38.23 -103.18 105.53
N LEU A 328 -37.30 -103.63 106.40
CA LEU A 328 -35.98 -104.18 106.09
C LEU A 328 -34.92 -103.09 105.80
N ASP A 329 -33.98 -102.76 106.69
CA ASP A 329 -33.11 -103.59 107.54
C ASP A 329 -32.21 -104.53 106.73
N GLY A 330 -30.92 -104.18 106.68
CA GLY A 330 -29.81 -105.05 106.26
C GLY A 330 -29.40 -104.99 104.79
N GLY A 331 -28.15 -104.60 104.51
CA GLY A 331 -27.57 -104.81 103.18
C GLY A 331 -26.29 -104.02 102.85
N THR A 332 -25.19 -104.36 103.50
CA THR A 332 -23.81 -104.12 103.05
C THR A 332 -23.52 -104.73 101.67
N ILE A 333 -22.46 -104.23 100.99
CA ILE A 333 -21.85 -104.66 99.70
C ILE A 333 -22.44 -103.85 98.52
N ASP A 334 -21.71 -103.03 97.74
CA ASP A 334 -20.46 -103.28 97.01
C ASP A 334 -19.78 -101.93 96.67
N SER A 335 -18.81 -101.50 97.48
CA SER A 335 -18.14 -100.20 97.38
C SER A 335 -17.06 -100.12 96.30
N SER A 336 -16.86 -101.16 95.47
CA SER A 336 -15.79 -101.15 94.45
C SER A 336 -16.24 -100.61 93.09
N ASN A 337 -17.47 -100.90 92.65
CA ASN A 337 -18.00 -100.40 91.37
C ASN A 337 -18.43 -98.92 91.43
N ARG A 338 -18.90 -98.45 92.59
CA ARG A 338 -19.25 -97.04 92.83
C ARG A 338 -18.01 -96.13 92.80
N ILE A 339 -16.86 -96.62 93.27
CA ILE A 339 -15.59 -95.90 93.24
C ILE A 339 -15.08 -95.79 91.79
N GLU A 340 -15.22 -96.84 90.98
CA GLU A 340 -14.80 -96.80 89.57
C GLU A 340 -15.72 -95.90 88.71
N GLU A 341 -17.02 -95.89 88.99
CA GLU A 341 -17.97 -94.99 88.32
C GLU A 341 -17.73 -93.52 88.71
N LEU A 342 -17.38 -93.24 89.97
CA LEU A 342 -16.96 -91.92 90.42
C LEU A 342 -15.61 -91.52 89.84
N ARG A 343 -14.65 -92.45 89.69
CA ARG A 343 -13.37 -92.20 89.00
C ARG A 343 -13.57 -91.87 87.54
N MET A 344 -14.46 -92.56 86.83
CA MET A 344 -14.79 -92.24 85.44
C MET A 344 -15.45 -90.85 85.30
N LYS A 345 -16.38 -90.50 86.20
CA LYS A 345 -16.99 -89.16 86.22
C LYS A 345 -15.98 -88.07 86.54
N ILE A 346 -15.08 -88.30 87.50
CA ILE A 346 -13.98 -87.37 87.82
C ILE A 346 -13.07 -87.19 86.59
N ASN A 347 -12.66 -88.28 85.93
CA ASN A 347 -11.86 -88.22 84.70
C ASN A 347 -12.59 -87.52 83.53
N GLU A 348 -13.92 -87.62 83.46
CA GLU A 348 -14.72 -86.90 82.46
C GLU A 348 -14.79 -85.40 82.78
N TYR A 349 -14.97 -85.02 84.04
CA TYR A 349 -14.91 -83.63 84.48
C TYR A 349 -13.51 -83.03 84.29
N GLU A 350 -12.45 -83.77 84.59
CA GLU A 350 -11.07 -83.35 84.33
C GLU A 350 -10.82 -83.15 82.83
N ARG A 351 -11.34 -84.04 81.95
CA ARG A 351 -11.26 -83.85 80.50
C ARG A 351 -12.05 -82.63 80.02
N LYS A 352 -13.26 -82.40 80.54
CA LYS A 352 -14.07 -81.22 80.20
C LYS A 352 -13.39 -79.93 80.67
N PHE A 353 -12.88 -79.93 81.90
CA PHE A 353 -12.15 -78.78 82.46
C PHE A 353 -10.86 -78.50 81.67
N LEU A 354 -10.10 -79.53 81.30
CA LEU A 354 -8.90 -79.37 80.48
C LEU A 354 -9.24 -78.84 79.08
N HIS A 355 -10.33 -79.33 78.47
CA HIS A 355 -10.79 -78.83 77.18
C HIS A 355 -11.24 -77.37 77.25
N GLU A 356 -12.01 -77.01 78.29
CA GLU A 356 -12.44 -75.63 78.54
C GLU A 356 -11.25 -74.70 78.80
N LYS A 357 -10.25 -75.17 79.55
CA LYS A 357 -8.99 -74.45 79.77
C LYS A 357 -8.25 -74.22 78.45
N THR A 358 -8.08 -75.24 77.62
CA THR A 358 -7.42 -75.09 76.30
C THR A 358 -8.21 -74.21 75.34
N SER A 359 -9.56 -74.25 75.39
CA SER A 359 -10.42 -73.39 74.59
C SER A 359 -10.29 -71.92 75.01
N LYS A 360 -10.25 -71.67 76.33
CA LYS A 360 -10.03 -70.32 76.88
C LYS A 360 -8.64 -69.78 76.55
N GLU A 361 -7.60 -70.62 76.63
CA GLU A 361 -6.23 -70.24 76.22
C GLU A 361 -6.17 -69.93 74.72
N SER A 362 -6.85 -70.73 73.88
CA SER A 362 -6.96 -70.47 72.43
C SER A 362 -7.65 -69.14 72.12
N LEU A 363 -8.79 -68.86 72.77
CA LEU A 363 -9.50 -67.58 72.63
C LEU A 363 -8.66 -66.39 73.11
N GLN A 364 -7.88 -66.57 74.18
CA GLN A 364 -7.00 -65.53 74.69
C GLN A 364 -5.85 -65.22 73.71
N VAL A 365 -5.31 -66.24 73.03
CA VAL A 365 -4.33 -66.04 71.95
C VAL A 365 -4.96 -65.32 70.76
N GLN A 366 -6.18 -65.70 70.34
CA GLN A 366 -6.89 -65.03 69.25
C GLN A 366 -7.21 -63.56 69.57
N MET A 367 -7.65 -63.26 70.80
CA MET A 367 -7.84 -61.87 71.24
C MET A 367 -6.55 -61.06 71.16
N LYS A 368 -5.41 -61.64 71.58
CA LYS A 368 -4.13 -60.95 71.54
C LYS A 368 -3.69 -60.63 70.10
N ILE A 369 -3.90 -61.56 69.17
CA ILE A 369 -3.64 -61.33 67.73
C ILE A 369 -4.51 -60.20 67.20
N LEU A 370 -5.82 -60.19 67.52
CA LEU A 370 -6.72 -59.11 67.10
C LEU A 370 -6.38 -57.76 67.73
N GLU A 371 -5.86 -57.73 68.94
CA GLU A 371 -5.37 -56.50 69.58
C GLU A 371 -4.13 -55.95 68.85
N GLU A 372 -3.19 -56.82 68.49
CA GLU A 372 -1.98 -56.48 67.71
C GLU A 372 -2.35 -55.95 66.30
N GLU A 373 -3.26 -56.64 65.59
CA GLU A 373 -3.76 -56.18 64.28
C GLU A 373 -4.49 -54.82 64.38
N ASN A 374 -5.27 -54.61 65.44
CA ASN A 374 -5.93 -53.32 65.67
C ASN A 374 -4.93 -52.20 65.99
N THR A 375 -3.81 -52.48 66.66
CA THR A 375 -2.76 -51.49 66.86
C THR A 375 -2.08 -51.12 65.55
N ASP A 376 -1.75 -52.09 64.70
CA ASP A 376 -1.15 -51.84 63.39
C ASP A 376 -2.07 -51.01 62.48
N LEU A 377 -3.36 -51.31 62.46
CA LEU A 377 -4.35 -50.53 61.70
C LEU A 377 -4.46 -49.09 62.20
N ARG A 378 -4.39 -48.85 63.52
CA ARG A 378 -4.38 -47.48 64.07
C ARG A 378 -3.14 -46.72 63.64
N ASP A 379 -1.98 -47.37 63.62
CA ASP A 379 -0.71 -46.76 63.19
C ASP A 379 -0.73 -46.42 61.69
N ILE A 380 -1.23 -47.33 60.85
CA ILE A 380 -1.42 -47.08 59.41
C ILE A 380 -2.36 -45.89 59.19
N MET A 381 -3.51 -45.85 59.88
CA MET A 381 -4.45 -44.72 59.78
C MET A 381 -3.83 -43.40 60.26
N SER A 382 -3.02 -43.44 61.32
CA SER A 382 -2.28 -42.27 61.83
C SER A 382 -1.28 -41.75 60.79
N GLN A 383 -0.52 -42.65 60.15
CA GLN A 383 0.41 -42.31 59.08
C GLN A 383 -0.31 -41.73 57.85
N MET A 384 -1.44 -42.29 57.44
CA MET A 384 -2.22 -41.75 56.33
C MET A 384 -2.75 -40.35 56.62
N ARG A 385 -3.29 -40.10 57.83
CA ARG A 385 -3.73 -38.76 58.25
C ARG A 385 -2.59 -37.75 58.22
N LYS A 386 -1.39 -38.16 58.66
CA LYS A 386 -0.20 -37.31 58.62
C LYS A 386 0.18 -36.96 57.17
N ARG A 387 0.24 -37.94 56.27
CA ARG A 387 0.51 -37.68 54.83
C ARG A 387 -0.50 -36.73 54.22
N THR A 388 -1.81 -36.94 54.45
CA THR A 388 -2.84 -36.02 53.96
C THR A 388 -2.70 -34.61 54.52
N GLN A 389 -2.23 -34.46 55.76
CA GLN A 389 -1.97 -33.15 56.35
C GLN A 389 -0.74 -32.47 55.74
N ASP A 390 0.31 -33.24 55.44
CA ASP A 390 1.52 -32.75 54.79
C ASP A 390 1.23 -32.34 53.33
N ASP A 391 0.46 -33.13 52.58
CA ASP A 391 0.01 -32.77 51.22
C ASP A 391 -0.78 -31.44 51.22
N ARG A 392 -1.68 -31.25 52.18
CA ARG A 392 -2.44 -29.99 52.36
C ARG A 392 -1.57 -28.81 52.81
N ARG A 393 -0.39 -29.04 53.37
CA ARG A 393 0.57 -27.97 53.67
C ARG A 393 1.34 -27.60 52.41
N GLU A 394 1.81 -28.59 51.66
CA GLU A 394 2.51 -28.36 50.39
C GLU A 394 1.64 -27.64 49.36
N ASP A 395 0.35 -27.99 49.25
CA ASP A 395 -0.59 -27.29 48.38
C ASP A 395 -0.81 -25.82 48.81
N ARG A 396 -0.78 -25.53 50.11
CA ARG A 396 -0.86 -24.16 50.62
C ARG A 396 0.42 -23.37 50.31
N ASP A 397 1.58 -23.97 50.55
CA ASP A 397 2.87 -23.34 50.26
C ASP A 397 3.01 -23.02 48.76
N ARG A 398 2.57 -23.93 47.87
CA ARG A 398 2.51 -23.69 46.42
C ARG A 398 1.53 -22.58 46.04
N ASN A 399 0.37 -22.52 46.68
CA ASN A 399 -0.60 -21.46 46.43
C ASN A 399 -0.06 -20.08 46.88
N ASP A 400 0.62 -20.02 48.03
CA ASP A 400 1.26 -18.80 48.52
C ASP A 400 2.40 -18.35 47.57
N GLU A 401 3.18 -19.27 47.01
CA GLU A 401 4.20 -18.97 45.99
C GLU A 401 3.57 -18.39 44.70
N ILE A 402 2.45 -18.96 44.23
CA ILE A 402 1.72 -18.46 43.06
C ILE A 402 1.21 -17.03 43.33
N GLN A 403 0.63 -16.77 44.50
CA GLN A 403 0.16 -15.44 44.89
C GLN A 403 1.31 -14.42 44.92
N LEU A 404 2.48 -14.81 45.41
CA LEU A 404 3.67 -13.96 45.41
C LEU A 404 4.14 -13.62 43.98
N LEU A 405 4.12 -14.60 43.07
CA LEU A 405 4.47 -14.39 41.66
C LEU A 405 3.48 -13.45 40.96
N ILE A 406 2.18 -13.59 41.22
CA ILE A 406 1.13 -12.68 40.71
C ILE A 406 1.39 -11.25 41.20
N ALA A 407 1.60 -11.06 42.51
CA ALA A 407 1.87 -9.75 43.08
C ALA A 407 3.13 -9.10 42.47
N ARG A 408 4.18 -9.89 42.22
CA ARG A 408 5.41 -9.41 41.57
C ARG A 408 5.18 -9.02 40.11
N ALA A 409 4.40 -9.80 39.37
CA ALA A 409 4.04 -9.49 37.98
C ALA A 409 3.22 -8.20 37.90
N GLU A 410 2.23 -8.02 38.79
CA GLU A 410 1.44 -6.79 38.88
C GLU A 410 2.30 -5.57 39.22
N SER A 411 3.22 -5.70 40.18
CA SER A 411 4.16 -4.64 40.54
C SER A 411 5.04 -4.23 39.35
N ASN A 412 5.60 -5.21 38.63
CA ASN A 412 6.39 -4.94 37.42
C ASN A 412 5.55 -4.25 36.35
N ALA A 413 4.33 -4.70 36.11
CA ALA A 413 3.42 -4.09 35.14
C ALA A 413 3.12 -2.63 35.48
N ARG A 414 2.86 -2.31 36.76
CA ARG A 414 2.68 -0.93 37.24
C ARG A 414 3.93 -0.08 37.01
N GLN A 415 5.12 -0.63 37.28
CA GLN A 415 6.38 0.08 37.05
C GLN A 415 6.61 0.37 35.56
N TYR A 416 6.32 -0.59 34.68
CA TYR A 416 6.37 -0.38 33.23
C TYR A 416 5.37 0.71 32.80
N MET A 417 4.11 0.65 33.24
CA MET A 417 3.11 1.66 32.91
C MET A 417 3.51 3.07 33.38
N SER A 418 4.11 3.17 34.56
CA SER A 418 4.65 4.43 35.12
C SER A 418 5.79 4.99 34.27
N ASN A 419 6.70 4.14 33.77
CA ASN A 419 7.83 4.59 32.94
C ASN A 419 7.39 5.13 31.57
N PHE A 420 6.22 4.71 31.07
CA PHE A 420 5.70 5.11 29.77
C PHE A 420 4.62 6.20 29.81
N ASN A 421 4.36 6.81 30.98
CA ASN A 421 3.27 7.81 31.17
C ASN A 421 1.91 7.33 30.62
N LEU A 422 1.67 6.02 30.63
CA LEU A 422 0.40 5.45 30.21
C LEU A 422 -0.58 5.56 31.36
N SER A 423 -1.49 6.55 31.29
CA SER A 423 -2.56 6.68 32.28
C SER A 423 -3.41 5.40 32.25
N PRO A 424 -3.64 4.74 33.40
CA PRO A 424 -4.48 3.55 33.44
C PRO A 424 -5.90 3.93 33.01
N SER A 425 -6.34 3.38 31.87
CA SER A 425 -7.71 3.54 31.41
C SER A 425 -8.69 3.03 32.48
N PRO A 426 -9.72 3.81 32.86
CA PRO A 426 -10.65 3.44 33.93
C PRO A 426 -11.57 2.25 33.59
N THR A 427 -11.43 1.65 32.41
CA THR A 427 -12.20 0.49 31.95
C THR A 427 -11.54 -0.87 32.20
N SER A 428 -10.32 -0.92 32.77
CA SER A 428 -9.72 -2.21 33.16
C SER A 428 -10.20 -2.65 34.54
N THR A 429 -11.45 -3.09 34.61
CA THR A 429 -11.95 -3.92 35.72
C THR A 429 -11.24 -5.26 35.62
N LEU A 430 -10.02 -5.32 36.14
CA LEU A 430 -9.31 -6.58 36.39
C LEU A 430 -10.25 -7.46 37.21
N VAL A 431 -10.63 -8.58 36.59
CA VAL A 431 -11.45 -9.64 37.17
C VAL A 431 -10.84 -10.00 38.51
N ARG A 432 -11.48 -9.53 39.58
CA ARG A 432 -11.16 -9.90 40.96
C ARG A 432 -11.49 -11.38 41.06
N ILE A 433 -10.48 -12.23 40.89
CA ILE A 433 -10.59 -13.68 41.12
C ILE A 433 -10.91 -13.81 42.61
N MET A 434 -12.20 -13.97 42.92
CA MET A 434 -12.61 -14.31 44.28
C MET A 434 -12.05 -15.69 44.61
N PRO A 435 -11.52 -15.89 45.83
CA PRO A 435 -11.13 -17.23 46.27
C PRO A 435 -12.38 -18.10 46.29
N LEU A 436 -12.39 -19.16 45.49
CA LEU A 436 -13.37 -20.23 45.60
C LEU A 436 -13.06 -20.98 46.90
N SER A 437 -13.87 -20.70 47.92
CA SER A 437 -13.87 -21.36 49.24
C SER A 437 -14.30 -22.81 49.15
#